data_AF-E2SAI7-F1
#
_entry.id   AF-E2SAI7-F1
#
_cell.length_a   1.000
_cell.length_b   1.000
_cell.length_c   1.000
_cell.angle_alpha   90.00
_cell.angle_beta   90.00
_cell.angle_gamma   90.00
#
_symmetry.space_group_name_H-M   'P 1'
#
loop_
_entity.id
_entity.type
_entity.pdbx_description
1 polymer ?
#
loop_
_entity_poly.entity_id
_entity_poly.type
_entity_poly.pdbx_seq_one_letter_code
_entity_poly.pdbx_strand_id
1 'polypeptide(L)'
;MTRSQLAERSELSYPYVSQIETGLRKPSRKAAAKIAEALGMSPMELEAAIPRDEDDPEEVLQAQRFSDNLIDGVRMGGVASSLSAEVSGAPPRRSRLSTREDLICQLVDLVEEFDADHRLDVLAEVQKRAMERIMSERQQRRP
;
A
#
# COMPACT_ATOMS: atom_id res chain seq x y z
N MET A 1 6.06 -24.11 -5.07
CA MET A 1 5.48 -23.72 -3.77
C MET A 1 4.17 -23.01 -4.04
N THR A 2 3.10 -23.34 -3.31
CA THR A 2 1.80 -22.67 -3.48
C THR A 2 1.75 -21.37 -2.68
N ARG A 3 0.79 -20.49 -3.00
CA ARG A 3 0.59 -19.22 -2.26
C ARG A 3 0.29 -19.45 -0.77
N SER A 4 -0.50 -20.47 -0.44
CA SER A 4 -0.78 -20.86 0.95
C SER A 4 0.46 -21.31 1.70
N GLN A 5 1.32 -22.09 1.04
CA GLN A 5 2.61 -22.48 1.60
C GLN A 5 3.54 -21.28 1.80
N LEU A 6 3.48 -20.27 0.91
CA LEU A 6 4.25 -19.04 1.05
C LEU A 6 3.78 -18.17 2.20
N ALA A 7 2.47 -18.00 2.35
CA ALA A 7 1.89 -17.31 3.49
C ALA A 7 2.33 -17.96 4.81
N GLU A 8 2.20 -19.28 4.91
CA GLU A 8 2.62 -20.03 6.11
C GLU A 8 4.12 -19.89 6.40
N ARG A 9 4.99 -20.14 5.41
CA ARG A 9 6.44 -20.07 5.59
C ARG A 9 6.99 -18.67 5.85
N SER A 10 6.37 -17.65 5.30
CA SER A 10 6.78 -16.26 5.52
C SER A 10 6.13 -15.64 6.76
N GLU A 11 5.24 -16.37 7.45
CA GLU A 11 4.41 -15.86 8.54
C GLU A 11 3.64 -14.59 8.13
N LEU A 12 3.15 -14.58 6.89
CA LEU A 12 2.33 -13.50 6.34
C LEU A 12 0.93 -14.03 6.08
N SER A 13 -0.07 -13.16 6.13
CA SER A 13 -1.43 -13.57 5.82
C SER A 13 -1.57 -13.95 4.34
N TYR A 14 -2.34 -14.99 4.04
CA TYR A 14 -2.63 -15.39 2.66
C TYR A 14 -3.18 -14.25 1.80
N PRO A 15 -4.12 -13.41 2.28
CA PRO A 15 -4.58 -12.24 1.53
C PRO A 15 -3.44 -11.26 1.20
N TYR A 16 -2.54 -10.99 2.16
CA TYR A 16 -1.42 -10.08 1.94
C TYR A 16 -0.43 -10.60 0.89
N VAL A 17 -0.08 -11.89 0.94
CA VAL A 17 0.75 -12.52 -0.11
C VAL A 17 0.06 -12.46 -1.48
N SER A 18 -1.26 -12.68 -1.54
CA SER A 18 -2.03 -12.56 -2.79
C SER A 18 -2.02 -11.14 -3.36
N GLN A 19 -2.06 -10.12 -2.51
CA GLN A 19 -1.98 -8.72 -2.95
C GLN A 19 -0.59 -8.37 -3.50
N ILE A 20 0.47 -8.89 -2.89
CA ILE A 20 1.85 -8.69 -3.37
C ILE A 20 2.04 -9.35 -4.74
N GLU A 21 1.63 -10.62 -4.89
CA GLU A 21 1.78 -11.37 -6.14
C GLU A 21 1.00 -10.74 -7.31
N THR A 22 -0.16 -10.14 -7.03
CA THR A 22 -0.99 -9.46 -8.04
C THR A 22 -0.57 -8.02 -8.30
N GLY A 23 0.49 -7.52 -7.65
CA GLY A 23 0.98 -6.15 -7.77
C GLY A 23 0.06 -5.09 -7.15
N LEU A 24 -0.97 -5.50 -6.39
CA LEU A 24 -1.87 -4.59 -5.69
C LEU A 24 -1.16 -3.84 -4.55
N ARG A 25 -0.12 -4.44 -3.96
CA ARG A 25 0.62 -3.86 -2.83
C ARG A 25 2.11 -4.14 -2.98
N LYS A 26 2.94 -3.12 -2.79
CA LYS A 26 4.38 -3.29 -2.60
C LYS A 26 4.64 -3.77 -1.16
N PRO A 27 5.48 -4.79 -0.93
CA PRO A 27 5.82 -5.26 0.41
C PRO A 27 6.66 -4.22 1.16
N SER A 28 6.55 -4.20 2.49
CA SER A 28 7.53 -3.48 3.33
C SER A 28 8.89 -4.18 3.27
N ARG A 29 9.96 -3.51 3.70
CA ARG A 29 11.30 -4.13 3.74
C ARG A 29 11.35 -5.38 4.63
N LYS A 30 10.60 -5.38 5.74
CA LYS A 30 10.44 -6.53 6.64
C LYS A 30 9.68 -7.68 5.98
N ALA A 31 8.58 -7.37 5.27
CA ALA A 31 7.81 -8.38 4.55
C ALA A 31 8.60 -8.98 3.38
N ALA A 32 9.33 -8.15 2.62
CA ALA A 32 10.21 -8.60 1.55
C ALA A 32 11.30 -9.54 2.07
N ALA A 33 11.90 -9.24 3.23
CA ALA A 33 12.88 -10.13 3.88
C ALA A 33 12.28 -11.48 4.25
N LYS A 34 11.09 -11.50 4.88
CA LYS A 34 10.35 -12.73 5.22
C LYS A 34 10.00 -13.56 3.98
N ILE A 35 9.62 -12.90 2.89
CA ILE A 35 9.32 -13.57 1.60
C ILE A 35 10.60 -14.17 1.00
N ALA A 36 11.71 -13.42 1.00
CA ALA A 36 13.00 -13.90 0.50
C ALA A 36 13.46 -15.14 1.27
N GLU A 37 13.41 -15.10 2.61
CA GLU A 37 13.74 -16.23 3.48
C GLU A 37 12.86 -17.46 3.18
N ALA A 38 11.54 -17.28 3.06
CA ALA A 38 10.60 -18.37 2.75
C ALA A 38 10.84 -19.01 1.37
N LEU A 39 11.40 -18.24 0.43
CA LEU A 39 11.79 -18.67 -0.90
C LEU A 39 13.23 -19.23 -0.96
N GLY A 40 14.00 -19.12 0.12
CA GLY A 40 15.41 -19.50 0.15
C GLY A 40 16.31 -18.58 -0.68
N MET A 41 15.93 -17.31 -0.83
CA MET A 41 16.66 -16.28 -1.56
C MET A 41 17.18 -15.22 -0.59
N SER A 42 18.24 -14.51 -0.98
CA SER A 42 18.60 -13.27 -0.30
C SER A 42 17.65 -12.12 -0.69
N PRO A 43 17.45 -11.10 0.17
CA PRO A 43 16.63 -9.94 -0.16
C PRO A 43 17.10 -9.21 -1.44
N MET A 44 18.42 -9.18 -1.67
CA MET A 44 19.01 -8.54 -2.85
C MET A 44 18.71 -9.30 -4.15
N GLU A 45 18.75 -10.64 -4.11
CA GLU A 45 18.35 -11.47 -5.26
C GLU A 45 16.86 -11.31 -5.56
N LEU A 46 16.03 -11.21 -4.51
CA LEU A 46 14.60 -10.98 -4.68
C LEU A 46 14.32 -9.61 -5.31
N GLU A 47 14.99 -8.56 -4.85
CA GLU A 47 14.86 -7.21 -5.45
C GLU A 47 15.32 -7.16 -6.90
N ALA A 48 16.43 -7.85 -7.23
CA ALA A 48 16.93 -7.93 -8.60
C ALA A 48 15.97 -8.66 -9.55
N ALA A 49 15.14 -9.57 -9.03
CA ALA A 49 14.13 -10.29 -9.79
C ALA A 49 12.86 -9.46 -10.07
N ILE A 50 12.67 -8.33 -9.38
CA ILE A 50 11.56 -7.42 -9.67
C ILE A 50 11.88 -6.76 -11.01
N PRO A 51 11.03 -6.91 -12.05
CA PRO A 51 11.21 -6.18 -13.29
C PRO A 51 11.24 -4.71 -12.93
N ARG A 52 12.33 -4.03 -13.29
CA ARG A 52 12.34 -2.58 -13.25
C ARG A 52 11.25 -2.18 -14.24
N ASP A 53 10.29 -1.38 -13.79
CA ASP A 53 9.54 -0.57 -14.71
C ASP A 53 10.63 0.08 -15.59
N GLU A 54 10.66 -0.20 -16.89
CA GLU A 54 11.47 0.60 -17.79
C GLU A 54 10.83 1.98 -17.68
N ASP A 55 11.31 2.78 -16.72
CA ASP A 55 10.87 4.14 -16.57
C ASP A 55 11.04 4.73 -17.96
N ASP A 56 9.95 5.22 -18.56
CA ASP A 56 10.06 5.92 -19.84
C ASP A 56 11.15 6.97 -19.62
N PRO A 57 12.25 6.94 -20.40
CA PRO A 57 13.36 7.86 -20.18
C PRO A 57 12.88 9.33 -20.18
N GLU A 58 11.75 9.62 -20.84
CA GLU A 58 11.08 10.92 -20.77
C GLU A 58 10.43 11.22 -19.41
N GLU A 59 9.78 10.25 -18.74
CA GLU A 59 9.18 10.47 -17.42
C GLU A 59 10.24 10.75 -16.35
N VAL A 60 11.38 10.04 -16.39
CA VAL A 60 12.51 10.30 -15.48
C VAL A 60 13.09 11.69 -15.73
N LEU A 61 13.28 12.06 -17.00
CA LEU A 61 13.81 13.36 -17.38
C LEU A 61 12.85 14.49 -16.96
N GLN A 62 11.54 14.30 -17.09
CA GLN A 62 10.53 15.24 -16.63
C GLN A 62 10.53 15.39 -15.10
N ALA A 63 10.63 14.29 -14.36
CA ALA A 63 10.71 14.33 -12.90
C ALA A 63 11.99 15.03 -12.42
N GLN A 64 13.13 14.77 -13.06
CA GLN A 64 14.40 15.45 -12.78
C GLN A 64 14.31 16.95 -13.06
N ARG A 65 13.81 17.34 -14.24
CA ARG A 65 13.59 18.77 -14.58
C ARG A 65 12.64 19.46 -13.61
N PHE A 66 11.59 18.78 -13.19
CA PHE A 66 10.65 19.33 -12.21
C PHE A 66 11.31 19.55 -10.85
N SER A 67 12.14 18.59 -10.40
CA SER A 67 12.92 18.72 -9.17
C SER A 67 13.94 19.85 -9.26
N ASP A 68 14.67 19.96 -10.38
CA ASP A 68 15.65 21.04 -10.61
C ASP A 68 14.98 22.41 -10.58
N ASN A 69 13.83 22.56 -11.24
CA ASN A 69 13.05 23.81 -11.20
C ASN A 69 12.57 24.17 -9.80
N LEU A 70 12.32 23.19 -8.93
CA LEU A 70 11.90 23.42 -7.55
C LEU A 70 13.07 23.85 -6.66
N ILE A 71 14.27 23.32 -6.92
CA ILE A 71 15.51 23.65 -6.20
C ILE A 71 16.05 25.02 -6.64
N ASP A 72 16.01 25.32 -7.95
CA ASP A 72 16.50 26.58 -8.51
C ASP A 72 15.55 27.77 -8.31
N GLY A 73 14.41 27.56 -7.64
CA GLY A 73 13.52 28.66 -7.23
C GLY A 73 12.93 29.46 -8.39
N VAL A 74 12.85 28.87 -9.59
CA VAL A 74 12.26 29.52 -10.76
C VAL A 74 10.77 29.70 -10.48
N ARG A 75 10.36 30.96 -10.24
CA ARG A 75 8.95 31.33 -10.11
C ARG A 75 8.24 31.10 -11.44
N MET A 76 7.56 29.96 -11.58
CA MET A 76 6.64 29.72 -12.70
C MET A 76 5.42 30.64 -12.57
N GLY A 77 5.52 31.80 -13.22
CA GLY A 77 4.37 32.62 -13.57
C GLY A 77 3.64 31.98 -14.74
N GLY A 78 2.45 31.45 -14.48
CA GLY A 78 1.33 31.29 -15.42
C GLY A 78 1.57 30.48 -16.69
N VAL A 79 1.01 29.27 -16.75
CA VAL A 79 0.04 28.88 -17.78
C VAL A 79 -0.70 27.62 -17.32
N ALA A 80 -1.92 27.82 -16.83
CA ALA A 80 -2.95 26.81 -17.00
C ALA A 80 -3.39 26.87 -18.46
N SER A 81 -3.15 25.81 -19.22
CA SER A 81 -4.13 25.24 -20.16
C SER A 81 -3.56 24.10 -21.00
N SER A 82 -4.08 22.90 -20.72
CA SER A 82 -4.61 21.91 -21.67
C SER A 82 -3.76 21.50 -22.88
N LEU A 83 -3.30 20.24 -22.85
CA LEU A 83 -3.37 19.33 -24.00
C LEU A 83 -3.70 17.91 -23.51
N SER A 84 -4.90 17.46 -23.86
CA SER A 84 -5.30 16.06 -23.87
C SER A 84 -4.68 15.38 -25.09
N ALA A 85 -4.03 14.23 -24.90
CA ALA A 85 -3.84 13.21 -25.93
C ALA A 85 -3.55 11.85 -25.26
N GLU A 86 -4.62 11.06 -25.14
CA GLU A 86 -4.65 9.61 -25.33
C GLU A 86 -3.62 8.73 -24.59
N VAL A 87 -3.90 8.44 -23.32
CA VAL A 87 -3.29 7.31 -22.61
C VAL A 87 -4.00 6.02 -23.03
N SER A 88 -3.61 5.49 -24.19
CA SER A 88 -3.86 4.09 -24.55
C SER A 88 -2.69 3.26 -24.06
N GLY A 89 -2.82 2.60 -22.90
CA GLY A 89 -1.82 1.62 -22.43
C GLY A 89 -1.68 1.43 -20.92
N ALA A 90 -2.25 2.29 -20.08
CA ALA A 90 -2.18 2.11 -18.63
C ALA A 90 -3.40 1.29 -18.14
N PRO A 91 -3.23 0.16 -17.43
CA PRO A 91 -4.36 -0.43 -16.73
C PRO A 91 -4.86 0.62 -15.73
N PRO A 92 -6.18 0.87 -15.66
CA PRO A 92 -6.71 1.86 -14.74
C PRO A 92 -6.26 1.48 -13.34
N ARG A 93 -5.55 2.39 -12.65
CA ARG A 93 -5.42 2.39 -11.18
C ARG A 93 -6.83 2.55 -10.63
N ARG A 94 -7.60 1.46 -10.65
CA ARG A 94 -8.80 1.33 -9.87
C ARG A 94 -8.32 1.47 -8.44
N SER A 95 -8.69 2.59 -7.80
CA SER A 95 -9.09 2.56 -6.41
C SER A 95 -10.20 1.52 -6.29
N ARG A 96 -9.84 0.22 -6.30
CA ARG A 96 -10.77 -0.85 -5.98
C ARG A 96 -11.09 -0.58 -4.52
N LEU A 97 -12.35 -0.19 -4.27
CA LEU A 97 -12.93 -0.07 -2.94
C LEU A 97 -12.30 -1.13 -2.05
N SER A 98 -11.59 -0.71 -0.99
CA SER A 98 -10.93 -1.63 -0.06
C SER A 98 -11.96 -2.69 0.34
N THR A 99 -11.72 -3.95 -0.02
CA THR A 99 -12.65 -5.01 0.35
C THR A 99 -12.70 -5.10 1.88
N ARG A 100 -13.78 -5.67 2.43
CA ARG A 100 -13.89 -5.84 3.88
C ARG A 100 -12.66 -6.57 4.46
N GLU A 101 -12.12 -7.52 3.72
CA GLU A 101 -10.92 -8.27 4.11
C GLU A 101 -9.66 -7.41 4.09
N ASP A 102 -9.51 -6.54 3.08
CA ASP A 102 -8.38 -5.60 3.00
C ASP A 102 -8.36 -4.62 4.18
N LEU A 103 -9.54 -4.16 4.61
CA LEU A 103 -9.68 -3.26 5.76
C LEU A 103 -9.38 -3.96 7.08
N ILE A 104 -9.76 -5.23 7.22
CA ILE A 104 -9.43 -6.03 8.41
C ILE A 104 -7.91 -6.23 8.50
N CYS A 105 -7.24 -6.54 7.40
CA CYS A 105 -5.78 -6.69 7.40
C CYS A 105 -5.07 -5.38 7.79
N GLN A 106 -5.55 -4.25 7.27
CA GLN A 106 -5.01 -2.93 7.65
C GLN A 106 -5.18 -2.65 9.15
N LEU A 107 -6.32 -3.03 9.75
CA LEU A 107 -6.52 -2.91 11.20
C LEU A 107 -5.58 -3.81 11.99
N VAL A 108 -5.33 -5.04 11.53
CA VAL A 108 -4.39 -5.96 12.19
C VAL A 108 -2.97 -5.40 12.13
N ASP A 109 -2.50 -4.96 10.96
CA ASP A 109 -1.17 -4.34 10.79
C ASP A 109 -0.98 -3.18 11.79
N LEU A 110 -1.98 -2.30 11.91
CA LEU A 110 -1.94 -1.15 12.84
C LEU A 110 -1.90 -1.58 14.32
N VAL A 111 -2.58 -2.67 14.69
CA VAL A 111 -2.55 -3.19 16.07
C VAL A 111 -1.20 -3.82 16.40
N GLU A 112 -0.51 -4.40 15.40
CA GLU A 112 0.81 -4.99 15.62
C GLU A 112 1.91 -3.96 15.88
N GLU A 113 1.69 -2.69 15.56
CA GLU A 113 2.61 -1.59 15.90
C GLU A 113 2.69 -1.32 17.41
N PHE A 114 1.70 -1.78 18.18
CA PHE A 114 1.68 -1.69 19.64
C PHE A 114 2.38 -2.89 20.29
N ASP A 115 2.96 -2.65 21.48
CA ASP A 115 3.55 -3.70 22.31
C ASP A 115 2.55 -4.81 22.62
N ALA A 116 3.03 -6.06 22.64
CA ALA A 116 2.19 -7.25 22.80
C ALA A 116 1.28 -7.18 24.03
N ASP A 117 1.77 -6.63 25.14
CA ASP A 117 1.04 -6.49 26.41
C ASP A 117 -0.15 -5.51 26.29
N HIS A 118 -0.14 -4.59 25.33
CA HIS A 118 -1.14 -3.54 25.17
C HIS A 118 -2.12 -3.80 24.01
N ARG A 119 -1.88 -4.80 23.14
CA ARG A 119 -2.69 -5.01 21.93
C ARG A 119 -4.17 -5.29 22.23
N LEU A 120 -4.45 -6.09 23.25
CA LEU A 120 -5.83 -6.41 23.65
C LEU A 120 -6.57 -5.19 24.19
N ASP A 121 -5.89 -4.34 24.96
CA ASP A 121 -6.45 -3.11 25.50
C ASP A 121 -6.76 -2.11 24.37
N VAL A 122 -5.85 -1.97 23.41
CA VAL A 122 -6.05 -1.14 22.21
C VAL A 122 -7.26 -1.63 21.40
N LEU A 123 -7.40 -2.94 21.19
CA LEU A 123 -8.56 -3.50 20.49
C LEU A 123 -9.87 -3.24 21.23
N ALA A 124 -9.89 -3.40 22.56
CA ALA A 124 -11.06 -3.11 23.38
C ALA A 124 -11.47 -1.62 23.28
N GLU A 125 -10.49 -0.71 23.31
CA GLU A 125 -10.73 0.73 23.18
C GLU A 125 -11.21 1.11 21.78
N VAL A 126 -10.64 0.51 20.73
CA VAL A 126 -11.11 0.70 19.33
C VAL A 126 -12.55 0.21 19.18
N GLN A 127 -12.87 -0.98 19.70
CA GLN A 127 -14.22 -1.53 19.66
C GLN A 127 -15.22 -0.61 20.39
N LYS A 128 -14.86 -0.13 21.58
CA LYS A 128 -15.69 0.78 22.38
C LYS A 128 -16.01 2.06 21.59
N ARG A 129 -14.99 2.73 21.04
CA ARG A 129 -15.18 3.96 20.25
C ARG A 129 -15.99 3.73 18.98
N ALA A 130 -15.81 2.58 18.31
CA ALA A 130 -16.60 2.21 17.15
C ALA A 130 -18.08 2.05 17.52
N MET A 131 -18.37 1.36 18.63
CA MET A 131 -19.74 1.21 19.13
C MET A 131 -20.36 2.55 19.51
N GLU A 132 -19.64 3.42 20.20
CA GLU A 132 -20.11 4.78 20.55
C GLU A 132 -20.52 5.57 19.31
N ARG A 133 -19.66 5.59 18.27
CA ARG A 133 -19.99 6.25 16.99
C ARG A 133 -21.24 5.67 16.33
N ILE A 134 -21.34 4.34 16.26
CA ILE A 134 -22.51 3.67 15.66
C ILE A 134 -23.80 4.02 16.42
N MET A 135 -23.74 4.07 17.76
CA MET A 135 -24.89 4.43 18.58
C MET A 135 -25.27 5.92 18.43
N SER A 136 -24.28 6.82 18.37
CA SER A 136 -24.51 8.25 18.12
C SER A 136 -25.12 8.51 16.75
N GLU A 137 -24.67 7.81 15.70
CA GLU A 137 -25.25 7.91 14.35
C GLU A 137 -26.71 7.43 14.32
N ARG A 138 -27.06 6.38 15.08
CA ARG A 138 -28.44 5.89 15.20
C ARG A 138 -29.35 6.87 15.96
N GLN A 139 -28.83 7.56 16.98
CA GLN A 139 -29.58 8.58 17.72
C GLN A 139 -29.84 9.83 16.88
N GLN A 140 -28.90 10.23 16.02
CA GLN A 140 -29.06 11.38 15.11
C GLN A 140 -30.02 11.12 13.93
N ARG A 141 -30.28 9.85 13.59
CA ARG A 141 -31.20 9.45 12.51
C ARG A 141 -32.64 9.20 12.96
N ARG A 142 -32.97 9.40 14.24
CA ARG A 142 -34.36 9.36 14.71
C ARG A 142 -35.03 10.73 14.48
N PRO A 143 -36.16 10.78 13.72
CA PRO A 143 -36.92 12.02 13.50
C PRO A 143 -37.65 12.51 14.75
#